data_AF-A0A949X378-F1
#
_entry.id   AF-A0A949X378-F1
#
_cell.length_a   1.000
_cell.length_b   1.000
_cell.length_c   1.000
_cell.angle_alpha   90.00
_cell.angle_beta   90.00
_cell.angle_gamma   90.00
#
_symmetry.space_group_name_H-M   'P 1'
#
loop_
_entity.id
_entity.type
_entity.pdbx_description
1 polymer ?
#
loop_
_entity_poly.entity_id
_entity_poly.type
_entity_poly.pdbx_seq_one_letter_code
_entity_poly.pdbx_strand_id
1 'polypeptide(L)'
;MSLYVPLRQGTHFLAAGHEGLQHVACRMGTPAAMDAALARAAALGYTIGQSGSAGENGRFVYLCTEGHAGTVVELSEACGAKAQLFKRVAEAAQGWDGTDPVRSLQQLPMR
;
A
#
# COMPACT_ATOMS: atom_id res chain seq x y z
N MET A 1 20.71 19.47 -6.93
CA MET A 1 19.41 20.14 -7.13
C MET A 1 18.36 19.04 -7.11
N SER A 2 17.64 18.87 -5.99
CA SER A 2 16.64 17.80 -5.84
C SER A 2 15.29 18.36 -6.30
N LEU A 3 14.75 17.85 -7.40
CA LEU A 3 13.44 18.24 -7.89
C LEU A 3 12.39 17.61 -6.95
N TYR A 4 11.64 18.43 -6.24
CA TYR A 4 10.49 17.97 -5.49
C TYR A 4 9.40 17.53 -6.48
N VAL A 5 9.20 16.22 -6.63
CA VAL A 5 8.07 15.66 -7.36
C VAL A 5 7.02 15.24 -6.34
N PRO A 6 5.89 15.96 -6.22
CA PRO A 6 4.82 15.55 -5.31
C PRO A 6 4.27 14.20 -5.75
N LEU A 7 4.09 13.27 -4.79
CA LEU A 7 3.41 12.01 -5.03
C LEU A 7 2.00 12.28 -5.58
N ARG A 8 1.71 11.76 -6.77
CA ARG A 8 0.41 11.90 -7.42
C ARG A 8 -0.52 10.80 -6.94
N GLN A 9 -1.30 11.10 -5.89
CA GLN A 9 -2.27 10.17 -5.34
C GLN A 9 -3.72 10.49 -5.71
N GLY A 10 -4.57 9.46 -5.78
CA GLY A 10 -6.00 9.60 -6.05
C GLY A 10 -6.29 10.23 -7.41
N THR A 11 -7.15 11.25 -7.44
CA THR A 11 -7.55 11.93 -8.68
C THR A 11 -6.38 12.58 -9.42
N HIS A 12 -5.30 12.94 -8.72
CA HIS A 12 -4.10 13.53 -9.34
C HIS A 12 -3.34 12.54 -10.24
N PHE A 13 -3.48 11.23 -10.01
CA PHE A 13 -2.88 10.21 -10.87
C PHE A 13 -3.52 10.23 -12.27
N LEU A 14 -4.85 10.18 -12.32
CA LEU A 14 -5.60 10.21 -13.58
C LEU A 14 -5.52 11.59 -14.25
N ALA A 15 -5.59 12.68 -13.47
CA ALA A 15 -5.47 14.04 -14.00
C ALA A 15 -4.11 14.31 -14.66
N ALA A 16 -3.08 13.55 -14.30
CA ALA A 16 -1.76 13.58 -14.92
C ALA A 16 -1.66 12.74 -16.21
N GLY A 17 -2.76 12.11 -16.66
CA GLY A 17 -2.79 11.24 -17.83
C GLY A 17 -2.22 9.84 -17.59
N HIS A 18 -2.08 9.42 -16.32
CA HIS A 18 -1.70 8.04 -16.01
C HIS A 18 -2.94 7.13 -15.99
N GLU A 19 -2.73 5.85 -16.31
CA GLU A 19 -3.78 4.84 -16.35
C GLU A 19 -3.28 3.54 -15.70
N GLY A 20 -4.20 2.63 -15.37
CA GLY A 20 -3.88 1.31 -14.84
C GLY A 20 -3.57 1.30 -13.33
N LEU A 21 -2.50 0.60 -12.96
CA LEU A 21 -2.10 0.40 -11.57
C LEU A 21 -1.31 1.60 -11.05
N GLN A 22 -1.69 2.09 -9.87
CA GLN A 22 -1.10 3.29 -9.26
C GLN A 22 0.01 3.00 -8.24
N HIS A 23 -0.10 1.90 -7.49
CA HIS A 23 0.91 1.47 -6.52
C HIS A 23 0.76 -0.01 -6.19
N VAL A 24 1.83 -0.61 -5.67
CA VAL A 24 1.80 -1.94 -5.05
C VAL A 24 2.14 -1.80 -3.57
N ALA A 25 1.29 -2.36 -2.72
CA ALA A 25 1.51 -2.37 -1.28
C ALA A 25 2.15 -3.69 -0.81
N CYS A 26 3.32 -3.56 -0.18
CA CYS A 26 4.03 -4.64 0.49
C CYS A 26 3.70 -4.64 1.98
N ARG A 27 3.11 -5.74 2.46
CA ARG A 27 2.66 -5.88 3.86
C ARG A 27 3.81 -6.28 4.79
N MET A 28 4.04 -5.46 5.82
CA MET A 28 5.02 -5.72 6.87
C MET A 28 4.29 -6.30 8.09
N GLY A 29 4.54 -7.58 8.40
CA GLY A 29 3.79 -8.30 9.44
C GLY A 29 4.10 -7.85 10.87
N THR A 30 5.20 -7.13 11.09
CA THR A 30 5.63 -6.64 12.41
C THR A 30 6.27 -5.25 12.29
N PRO A 31 6.31 -4.45 13.37
CA PRO A 31 7.03 -3.19 13.40
C PRO A 31 8.52 -3.34 13.06
N ALA A 32 9.17 -4.39 13.55
CA ALA A 32 10.57 -4.68 13.25
C ALA A 32 10.81 -4.97 11.75
N ALA A 33 9.88 -5.65 11.08
CA ALA A 33 9.95 -5.88 9.64
C ALA A 33 9.81 -4.57 8.85
N MET A 34 8.95 -3.65 9.31
CA MET A 34 8.82 -2.31 8.74
C MET A 34 10.12 -1.52 8.87
N ASP A 35 10.74 -1.52 10.05
CA ASP A 35 12.00 -0.82 10.27
C ASP A 35 13.14 -1.41 9.40
N ALA A 36 13.20 -2.73 9.28
CA ALA A 36 14.16 -3.41 8.41
C ALA A 36 13.92 -3.07 6.92
N ALA A 37 12.67 -3.01 6.48
CA ALA A 37 12.33 -2.65 5.11
C ALA A 37 12.70 -1.19 4.79
N LEU A 38 12.45 -0.26 5.72
CA LEU A 38 12.82 1.15 5.57
C LEU A 38 14.35 1.33 5.53
N ALA A 39 15.09 0.64 6.42
CA ALA A 39 16.55 0.66 6.41
C ALA A 39 17.10 0.14 5.07
N ARG A 40 16.53 -0.96 4.55
CA ARG A 40 16.89 -1.49 3.23
C ARG A 40 16.56 -0.52 2.10
N ALA A 41 15.39 0.10 2.12
CA ALA A 41 14.99 1.08 1.11
C ALA A 41 15.96 2.27 1.09
N ALA A 42 16.33 2.79 2.26
CA ALA A 42 17.31 3.86 2.38
C ALA A 42 18.70 3.46 1.87
N ALA A 43 19.17 2.24 2.21
CA ALA A 43 20.45 1.72 1.72
C ALA A 43 20.49 1.55 0.18
N LEU A 44 19.34 1.35 -0.45
CA LEU A 44 19.18 1.28 -1.90
C LEU A 44 18.96 2.66 -2.55
N GLY A 45 18.94 3.74 -1.77
CA GLY A 45 18.78 5.11 -2.27
C GLY A 45 17.33 5.54 -2.50
N TYR A 46 16.33 4.76 -2.08
CA TYR A 46 14.94 5.19 -2.15
C TYR A 46 14.65 6.31 -1.16
N THR A 47 13.82 7.25 -1.56
CA THR A 47 13.37 8.36 -0.72
C THR A 47 11.90 8.20 -0.36
N ILE A 48 11.53 8.67 0.83
CA ILE A 48 10.13 8.68 1.27
C ILE A 48 9.46 9.90 0.65
N GLY A 49 8.38 9.68 -0.11
CA GLY A 49 7.56 10.78 -0.63
C GLY A 49 6.39 11.13 0.29
N GLN A 50 5.81 10.14 0.96
CA GLN A 50 4.69 10.31 1.88
C GLN A 50 4.75 9.22 2.96
N SER A 51 4.36 9.58 4.18
CA SER A 51 4.18 8.64 5.28
C SER A 51 2.93 8.99 6.08
N GLY A 52 2.42 8.02 6.83
CA GLY A 52 1.30 8.19 7.74
C GLY A 52 1.09 6.97 8.63
N SER A 53 0.04 7.01 9.45
CA SER A 53 -0.38 5.87 10.26
C SER A 53 -1.90 5.78 10.36
N ALA A 54 -2.42 4.56 10.29
CA ALA A 54 -3.82 4.24 10.50
C ALA A 54 -4.00 3.38 11.75
N GLY A 55 -4.02 4.03 12.93
CA GLY A 55 -4.12 3.35 14.23
C GLY A 55 -2.79 2.80 14.75
N GLU A 56 -2.87 1.98 15.79
CA GLU A 56 -1.71 1.35 16.41
C GLU A 56 -1.11 0.28 15.49
N ASN A 57 0.22 0.35 15.26
CA ASN A 57 0.95 -0.47 14.29
C ASN A 57 0.37 -0.41 12.86
N GLY A 58 -0.10 0.77 12.48
CA GLY A 58 -0.70 1.05 11.18
C GLY A 58 0.16 1.91 10.26
N ARG A 59 1.48 1.98 10.45
CA ARG A 59 2.35 2.84 9.63
C ARG A 59 2.25 2.45 8.16
N PHE A 60 2.31 3.45 7.29
CA PHE A 60 2.47 3.27 5.85
C PHE A 60 3.41 4.33 5.28
N VAL A 61 4.19 3.93 4.28
CA VAL A 61 5.21 4.77 3.64
C VAL A 61 5.18 4.52 2.14
N TYR A 62 5.02 5.58 1.36
CA TYR A 62 5.14 5.58 -0.09
C TYR A 62 6.56 6.01 -0.48
N LEU A 63 7.27 5.14 -1.19
CA LEU A 63 8.61 5.40 -1.69
C LEU A 63 8.55 6.08 -3.06
N CYS A 64 9.32 7.16 -3.24
CA CYS A 64 9.51 7.78 -4.55
C CYS A 64 10.25 6.79 -5.46
N THR A 65 9.62 6.41 -6.56
CA THR A 65 10.19 5.52 -7.58
C THR A 65 10.20 6.29 -8.89
N GLU A 66 11.29 6.99 -9.19
CA GLU A 66 11.41 7.86 -10.37
C GLU A 66 11.67 7.09 -11.68
N GLY A 67 11.75 5.75 -11.64
CA GLY A 67 12.06 4.92 -12.80
C GLY A 67 10.89 4.66 -13.75
N HIS A 68 9.64 4.89 -13.34
CA HIS A 68 8.46 4.76 -14.21
C HIS A 68 7.33 5.69 -13.73
N ALA A 69 6.48 6.12 -14.66
CA ALA A 69 5.24 6.80 -14.32
C ALA A 69 4.20 5.77 -13.85
N GLY A 70 4.16 5.45 -12.55
CA GLY A 70 2.94 4.87 -11.97
C GLY A 70 3.01 3.69 -11.01
N THR A 71 4.16 3.15 -10.61
CA THR A 71 4.18 2.09 -9.56
C THR A 71 4.92 2.55 -8.31
N VAL A 72 4.26 3.41 -7.52
CA VAL A 72 4.77 3.72 -6.18
C VAL A 72 4.81 2.42 -5.37
N VAL A 73 5.89 2.16 -4.63
CA VAL A 73 5.90 1.07 -3.65
C VAL A 73 5.41 1.63 -2.33
N GLU A 74 4.33 1.06 -1.81
CA GLU A 74 3.89 1.31 -0.43
C GLU A 74 4.44 0.21 0.48
N LEU A 75 5.14 0.59 1.54
CA LEU A 75 5.40 -0.27 2.69
C LEU A 75 4.30 -0.02 3.72
N SER A 76 3.57 -1.06 4.13
CA SER A 76 2.41 -0.92 5.02
C SER A 76 2.48 -1.94 6.15
N GLU A 77 2.55 -1.48 7.40
CA GLU A 77 2.47 -2.34 8.58
C GLU A 77 1.11 -3.01 8.63
N ALA A 78 1.03 -4.32 8.44
CA ALA A 78 -0.20 -5.08 8.45
C ALA A 78 -0.26 -5.99 9.69
N CYS A 79 -0.15 -5.41 10.87
CA CYS A 79 -0.37 -6.07 12.15
C CYS A 79 -1.70 -5.62 12.79
N GLY A 80 -2.19 -6.37 13.78
CA GLY A 80 -3.42 -6.06 14.51
C GLY A 80 -4.69 -6.06 13.64
N ALA A 81 -5.54 -5.04 13.81
CA ALA A 81 -6.83 -4.94 13.13
C ALA A 81 -6.72 -4.93 11.60
N LYS A 82 -5.68 -4.27 11.07
CA LYS A 82 -5.45 -4.22 9.61
C LYS A 82 -5.07 -5.60 9.06
N ALA A 83 -4.32 -6.40 9.82
CA ALA A 83 -4.01 -7.79 9.47
C ALA A 83 -5.29 -8.64 9.35
N GLN A 84 -6.18 -8.52 10.33
CA GLN A 84 -7.44 -9.26 10.36
C GLN A 84 -8.36 -8.87 9.19
N LEU A 85 -8.44 -7.58 8.86
CA LEU A 85 -9.16 -7.12 7.69
C LEU A 85 -8.64 -7.78 6.41
N PHE A 86 -7.32 -7.73 6.19
CA PHE A 86 -6.73 -8.34 4.99
C PHE A 86 -6.87 -9.86 4.96
N LYS A 87 -6.87 -10.53 6.11
CA LYS A 87 -7.15 -11.97 6.21
C LYS A 87 -8.57 -12.27 5.74
N ARG A 88 -9.58 -11.51 6.20
CA ARG A 88 -10.98 -11.65 5.76
C ARG A 88 -11.14 -11.45 4.25
N VAL A 89 -10.45 -10.45 3.69
CA VAL A 89 -10.44 -10.22 2.24
C VAL A 89 -9.84 -11.42 1.50
N ALA A 90 -8.71 -11.95 1.98
CA ALA A 90 -8.06 -13.10 1.37
C ALA A 90 -8.93 -14.36 1.43
N GLU A 91 -9.60 -14.62 2.57
CA GLU A 91 -10.54 -15.72 2.73
C GLU A 91 -11.74 -15.59 1.79
N ALA A 92 -12.32 -14.40 1.68
CA ALA A 92 -13.44 -14.12 0.77
C ALA A 92 -13.06 -14.20 -0.71
N ALA A 93 -11.78 -14.10 -1.05
CA ALA A 93 -11.28 -14.27 -2.41
C ALA A 93 -11.11 -15.75 -2.79
N GLN A 94 -11.06 -16.67 -1.83
CA GLN A 94 -10.91 -18.10 -2.12
C GLN A 94 -12.14 -18.62 -2.87
N GLY A 95 -11.92 -19.20 -4.06
CA GLY A 95 -13.00 -19.74 -4.89
C GLY A 95 -13.88 -18.70 -5.57
N TRP A 96 -13.49 -17.42 -5.55
CA TRP A 96 -14.21 -16.37 -6.25
C TRP A 96 -14.04 -16.51 -7.77
N ASP A 97 -15.16 -16.52 -8.49
CA ASP A 97 -15.23 -16.73 -9.94
C ASP A 97 -15.25 -15.42 -10.76
N GLY A 98 -15.19 -14.27 -10.10
CA GLY A 98 -15.25 -12.95 -10.73
C GLY A 98 -16.63 -12.31 -10.76
N THR A 99 -17.69 -13.02 -10.35
CA THR A 99 -19.04 -12.44 -10.24
C THR A 99 -19.14 -11.49 -9.05
N ASP A 100 -19.98 -10.46 -9.11
CA ASP A 100 -20.08 -9.43 -8.05
C ASP A 100 -18.72 -8.77 -7.70
N PRO A 101 -18.17 -7.93 -8.59
CA PRO A 101 -16.82 -7.38 -8.44
C PRO A 101 -16.68 -6.34 -7.32
N VAL A 102 -17.79 -5.86 -6.75
CA VAL A 102 -17.79 -4.86 -5.67
C VAL A 102 -18.52 -5.41 -4.45
N ARG A 103 -17.76 -6.01 -3.53
CA ARG A 103 -18.28 -6.67 -2.32
C ARG A 103 -18.05 -5.81 -1.07
N SER A 104 -19.08 -5.65 -0.25
CA SER A 104 -18.95 -4.90 1.00
C SER A 104 -18.23 -5.71 2.07
N LEU A 105 -17.24 -5.08 2.72
CA LEU A 105 -16.54 -5.66 3.88
C LEU A 105 -17.47 -5.95 5.07
N GLN A 106 -18.60 -5.26 5.17
CA GLN A 106 -19.61 -5.50 6.21
C GLN A 106 -20.39 -6.80 5.97
N GLN A 107 -20.47 -7.23 4.71
CA GLN A 107 -21.21 -8.42 4.29
C GLN A 107 -20.33 -9.68 4.29
N LEU A 108 -19.01 -9.54 4.44
CA LEU A 108 -18.11 -10.67 4.54
C LEU A 108 -18.28 -11.38 5.89
N PRO A 109 -18.50 -12.71 5.89
CA PRO A 109 -18.77 -13.46 7.12
C PRO A 109 -17.67 -13.25 8.16
N MET A 110 -18.08 -13.05 9.41
CA MET A 110 -17.18 -13.05 10.55
C MET A 110 -17.02 -14.50 10.98
N ARG A 111 -15.85 -15.09 10.70
CA ARG A 111 -15.47 -16.41 11.21
C ARG A 111 -14.71 -16.28 12.52
#